data_AF-Q0F3G0-F1
#
_entry.id   AF-Q0F3G0-F1
#
_cell.length_a   1.000
_cell.length_b   1.000
_cell.length_c   1.000
_cell.angle_alpha   90.00
_cell.angle_beta   90.00
_cell.angle_gamma   90.00
#
_symmetry.space_group_name_H-M   'P 1'
#
loop_
_entity.id
_entity.type
_entity.pdbx_description
1 polymer ?
#
loop_
_entity_poly.entity_id
_entity_poly.type
_entity_poly.pdbx_seq_one_letter_code
_entity_poly.pdbx_strand_id
1 'polypeptide(L)'
;MTGCAGKDKPFENDAQRAYEKSKHQVTIGNYAEATMALEHFSSKYPYSKFAIQAELLRIFAAYKDDEFVLSEVLSQRFIDLHPGHANADYAMYMLAMSQYKQRASAEKDPTQNKAAIKSFKKLIREHPDSSYAKQGKMYLQSLYNSLAKHELTIGKFYFDRDRYVAAANRFQQVIQHYQTTPSIEEALYYLASSYAKMDMKTDASQTAQLLQHNYPHSSWSSKAERFL
;
A
#
# COMPACT_ATOMS: atom_id res chain seq x y z
N MET A 1 28.99 24.52 -39.03
CA MET A 1 28.29 23.28 -38.63
C MET A 1 29.27 22.13 -38.82
N THR A 2 29.95 21.73 -37.74
CA THR A 2 30.94 20.64 -37.79
C THR A 2 30.38 19.47 -37.00
N GLY A 3 30.12 18.36 -37.70
CA GLY A 3 29.48 17.17 -37.16
C GLY A 3 30.37 16.39 -36.20
N CYS A 4 29.80 15.98 -35.07
CA CYS A 4 30.34 14.95 -34.20
C CYS A 4 29.41 13.73 -34.26
N ALA A 5 29.66 12.81 -35.20
CA ALA A 5 28.86 11.57 -35.35
C ALA A 5 29.65 10.29 -34.99
N GLY A 6 30.86 10.43 -34.42
CA GLY A 6 31.79 9.31 -34.19
C GLY A 6 32.13 8.97 -32.74
N LYS A 7 31.92 9.89 -31.78
CA LYS A 7 32.34 9.69 -30.38
C LYS A 7 31.30 9.00 -29.50
N ASP A 8 30.04 8.95 -29.92
CA ASP A 8 28.95 8.42 -29.09
C ASP A 8 28.83 6.88 -29.16
N LYS A 9 29.29 6.26 -30.25
CA LYS A 9 29.17 4.80 -30.43
C LYS A 9 29.96 3.98 -29.38
N PRO A 10 31.22 4.31 -29.03
CA PRO A 10 31.94 3.60 -27.98
C PRO A 10 31.29 3.75 -26.60
N PHE A 11 30.88 4.97 -26.24
CA PHE A 11 30.19 5.26 -24.97
C PHE A 11 28.91 4.45 -24.84
N GLU A 12 28.08 4.43 -25.88
CA GLU A 12 26.79 3.74 -25.83
C GLU A 12 26.94 2.21 -25.83
N ASN A 13 27.98 1.69 -26.49
CA ASN A 13 28.32 0.26 -26.43
C ASN A 13 28.83 -0.15 -25.05
N ASP A 14 29.63 0.69 -24.39
CA ASP A 14 30.08 0.47 -23.01
C ASP A 14 28.92 0.52 -22.02
N ALA A 15 28.02 1.47 -22.18
CA ALA A 15 26.79 1.55 -21.40
C ALA A 15 25.94 0.28 -21.61
N GLN A 16 25.71 -0.13 -22.85
CA GLN A 16 24.96 -1.37 -23.13
C GLN A 16 25.58 -2.58 -22.43
N ARG A 17 26.90 -2.77 -22.51
CA ARG A 17 27.58 -3.88 -21.84
C ARG A 17 27.42 -3.82 -20.31
N ALA A 18 27.54 -2.64 -19.72
CA ALA A 18 27.38 -2.45 -18.28
C ALA A 18 25.94 -2.72 -17.82
N TYR A 19 24.95 -2.27 -18.59
CA TYR A 19 23.54 -2.53 -18.32
C TYR A 19 23.20 -4.02 -18.43
N GLU A 20 23.62 -4.69 -19.52
CA GLU A 20 23.36 -6.13 -19.70
C GLU A 20 24.04 -6.98 -18.62
N LYS A 21 25.26 -6.61 -18.20
CA LYS A 21 25.92 -7.27 -17.06
C LYS A 21 25.12 -7.12 -15.77
N SER A 22 24.59 -5.93 -15.51
CA SER A 22 23.77 -5.67 -14.31
C SER A 22 22.43 -6.41 -14.35
N LYS A 23 21.79 -6.45 -15.52
CA LYS A 23 20.57 -7.22 -15.77
C LYS A 23 20.77 -8.73 -15.62
N HIS A 24 21.95 -9.23 -16.02
CA HIS A 24 22.30 -10.62 -15.79
C HIS A 24 22.38 -10.95 -14.29
N GLN A 25 22.97 -10.06 -13.46
CA GLN A 25 22.99 -10.23 -11.99
C GLN A 25 21.57 -10.35 -11.41
N VAL A 26 20.65 -9.49 -11.86
CA VAL A 26 19.23 -9.59 -11.46
C VAL A 26 18.61 -10.93 -11.87
N THR A 27 18.91 -11.41 -13.07
CA THR A 27 18.32 -12.65 -13.61
C THR A 27 18.79 -13.89 -12.83
N ILE A 28 20.05 -13.90 -12.36
CA ILE A 28 20.60 -15.00 -11.55
C ILE A 28 20.30 -14.83 -10.04
N GLY A 29 19.59 -13.77 -9.65
CA GLY A 29 19.15 -13.53 -8.27
C GLY A 29 20.16 -12.80 -7.38
N ASN A 30 21.26 -12.29 -7.94
CA ASN A 30 22.27 -11.52 -7.21
C ASN A 30 21.82 -10.05 -7.11
N TYR A 31 20.79 -9.79 -6.30
CA TYR A 31 20.14 -8.47 -6.23
C TYR A 31 21.01 -7.39 -5.57
N ALA A 32 21.80 -7.73 -4.54
CA ALA A 32 22.77 -6.83 -3.92
C ALA A 32 23.81 -6.33 -4.93
N GLU A 33 24.55 -7.23 -5.59
CA GLU A 33 25.50 -6.89 -6.66
C GLU A 33 24.84 -6.11 -7.79
N ALA A 34 23.63 -6.49 -8.21
CA ALA A 34 22.90 -5.77 -9.25
C ALA A 34 22.61 -4.31 -8.83
N THR A 35 22.17 -4.10 -7.60
CA THR A 35 21.85 -2.77 -7.06
C THR A 35 23.08 -1.87 -7.06
N MET A 36 24.24 -2.37 -6.62
CA MET A 36 25.51 -1.65 -6.65
C MET A 36 25.98 -1.38 -8.09
N ALA A 37 25.89 -2.38 -8.98
CA ALA A 37 26.28 -2.22 -10.38
C ALA A 37 25.44 -1.16 -11.10
N LEU A 38 24.14 -1.08 -10.79
CA LEU A 38 23.21 -0.11 -11.38
C LEU A 38 23.39 1.30 -10.79
N GLU A 39 23.84 1.43 -9.55
CA GLU A 39 24.30 2.71 -8.99
C GLU A 39 25.56 3.23 -9.69
N HIS A 40 26.53 2.34 -9.92
CA HIS A 40 27.72 2.69 -10.68
C HIS A 40 27.37 3.04 -12.14
N PHE A 41 26.39 2.33 -12.72
CA PHE A 41 25.86 2.63 -14.04
C PHE A 41 25.29 4.04 -14.12
N SER A 42 24.41 4.44 -13.19
CA SER A 42 23.78 5.77 -13.22
C SER A 42 24.80 6.90 -13.04
N SER A 43 25.85 6.65 -12.26
CA SER A 43 26.95 7.60 -12.07
C SER A 43 27.82 7.76 -13.33
N LYS A 44 28.09 6.66 -14.04
CA LYS A 44 29.02 6.64 -15.19
C LYS A 44 28.33 6.97 -16.52
N TYR A 45 27.06 6.61 -16.68
CA TYR A 45 26.30 6.72 -17.92
C TYR A 45 24.95 7.44 -17.75
N PRO A 46 24.90 8.63 -17.10
CA PRO A 46 23.63 9.29 -16.76
C PRO A 46 22.77 9.71 -17.97
N TYR A 47 23.39 9.87 -19.15
CA TYR A 47 22.71 10.29 -20.39
C TYR A 47 22.55 9.17 -21.42
N SER A 48 22.91 7.93 -21.06
CA SER A 48 22.73 6.79 -21.96
C SER A 48 21.24 6.51 -22.17
N LYS A 49 20.89 5.93 -23.33
CA LYS A 49 19.52 5.48 -23.60
C LYS A 49 19.04 4.36 -22.67
N PHE A 50 19.94 3.76 -21.90
CA PHE A 50 19.66 2.75 -20.88
C PHE A 50 19.51 3.32 -19.47
N ALA A 51 19.70 4.63 -19.25
CA ALA A 51 19.67 5.25 -17.93
C ALA A 51 18.34 5.00 -17.20
N ILE A 52 17.22 5.28 -17.85
CA ILE A 52 15.88 5.09 -17.27
C ILE A 52 15.61 3.60 -16.97
N GLN A 53 16.00 2.70 -17.86
CA GLN A 53 15.83 1.25 -17.66
C GLN A 53 16.72 0.75 -16.52
N ALA A 54 17.94 1.29 -16.36
CA ALA A 54 18.83 0.97 -15.26
C ALA A 54 18.27 1.44 -13.91
N GLU A 55 17.66 2.63 -13.86
CA GLU A 55 17.00 3.13 -12.65
C GLU A 55 15.82 2.24 -12.23
N LEU A 56 14.95 1.89 -13.17
CA LEU A 56 13.82 0.98 -12.92
C LEU A 56 14.29 -0.40 -12.46
N LEU A 57 15.34 -0.92 -13.08
CA LEU A 57 15.94 -2.19 -12.70
C LEU A 57 16.58 -2.12 -11.31
N ARG A 58 17.15 -0.97 -10.92
CA ARG A 58 17.72 -0.77 -9.58
C ARG A 58 16.63 -0.75 -8.51
N ILE A 59 15.49 -0.11 -8.78
CA ILE A 59 14.30 -0.15 -7.91
C ILE A 59 13.87 -1.59 -7.66
N PHE A 60 13.78 -2.39 -8.75
CA PHE A 60 13.42 -3.80 -8.67
C PHE A 60 14.43 -4.61 -7.87
N ALA A 61 15.73 -4.47 -8.17
CA ALA A 61 16.79 -5.18 -7.48
C ALA A 61 16.78 -4.88 -5.98
N ALA A 62 16.72 -3.60 -5.59
CA ALA A 62 16.64 -3.20 -4.18
C ALA A 62 15.41 -3.82 -3.48
N TYR A 63 14.23 -3.80 -4.12
CA TYR A 63 13.04 -4.43 -3.54
C TYR A 63 13.18 -5.95 -3.38
N LYS A 64 13.84 -6.61 -4.34
CA LYS A 64 14.05 -8.06 -4.34
C LYS A 64 15.12 -8.51 -3.35
N ASP A 65 16.01 -7.60 -2.96
CA ASP A 65 17.03 -7.76 -1.92
C ASP A 65 16.50 -7.43 -0.51
N ASP A 66 15.18 -7.20 -0.37
CA ASP A 66 14.53 -6.73 0.87
C ASP A 66 15.02 -5.36 1.37
N GLU A 67 15.77 -4.62 0.55
CA GLU A 67 16.19 -3.23 0.76
C GLU A 67 15.03 -2.25 0.47
N PHE A 68 13.93 -2.41 1.21
CA PHE A 68 12.68 -1.67 0.96
C PHE A 68 12.82 -0.16 1.15
N VAL A 69 13.64 0.28 2.10
CA VAL A 69 13.91 1.73 2.30
C VAL A 69 14.58 2.32 1.07
N LEU A 70 15.59 1.62 0.53
CA LEU A 70 16.27 2.05 -0.69
C LEU A 70 15.31 2.03 -1.88
N SER A 71 14.53 0.96 -2.05
CA SER A 71 13.55 0.87 -3.13
C SER A 71 12.49 1.97 -3.06
N GLU A 72 12.02 2.33 -1.86
CA GLU A 72 11.13 3.48 -1.63
C GLU A 72 11.77 4.80 -2.09
N VAL A 73 12.99 5.09 -1.66
CA VAL A 73 13.71 6.32 -2.03
C VAL A 73 13.94 6.40 -3.54
N LEU A 74 14.38 5.30 -4.16
CA LEU A 74 14.62 5.23 -5.60
C LEU A 74 13.31 5.39 -6.39
N SER A 75 12.22 4.76 -5.93
CA SER A 75 10.91 4.87 -6.57
C SER A 75 10.37 6.29 -6.51
N GLN A 76 10.44 6.93 -5.35
CA GLN A 76 10.01 8.33 -5.19
C GLN A 76 10.81 9.26 -6.11
N ARG A 77 12.13 9.09 -6.15
CA ARG A 77 13.00 9.87 -7.06
C ARG A 77 12.61 9.68 -8.53
N PHE A 78 12.33 8.45 -8.96
CA PHE A 78 11.90 8.19 -10.34
C PHE A 78 10.59 8.91 -10.68
N ILE A 79 9.61 8.86 -9.79
CA ILE A 79 8.31 9.53 -9.97
C ILE A 79 8.50 11.05 -10.09
N ASP A 80 9.37 11.64 -9.27
CA ASP A 80 9.61 13.07 -9.25
C ASP A 80 10.36 13.56 -10.51
N LEU A 81 11.33 12.77 -11.00
CA LEU A 81 12.12 13.10 -12.18
C LEU A 81 11.41 12.75 -13.51
N HIS A 82 10.53 11.76 -13.50
CA HIS A 82 9.93 11.18 -14.71
C HIS A 82 8.41 11.00 -14.61
N PRO A 83 7.62 12.03 -14.22
CA PRO A 83 6.20 11.87 -13.94
C PRO A 83 5.34 11.46 -15.14
N GLY A 84 5.77 11.76 -16.37
CA GLY A 84 5.08 11.40 -17.62
C GLY A 84 5.62 10.13 -18.30
N HIS A 85 6.55 9.42 -17.68
CA HIS A 85 7.15 8.23 -18.30
C HIS A 85 6.17 7.05 -18.31
N ALA A 86 6.24 6.20 -19.34
CA ALA A 86 5.33 5.06 -19.52
C ALA A 86 5.34 4.04 -18.37
N ASN A 87 6.42 4.03 -17.57
CA ASN A 87 6.57 3.17 -16.38
C ASN A 87 6.46 3.95 -15.05
N ALA A 88 5.90 5.16 -15.05
CA ALA A 88 5.67 5.91 -13.82
C ALA A 88 4.71 5.15 -12.87
N ASP A 89 3.72 4.45 -13.43
CA ASP A 89 2.79 3.58 -12.70
C ASP A 89 3.50 2.42 -11.98
N TYR A 90 4.50 1.81 -12.63
CA TYR A 90 5.35 0.80 -12.00
C TYR A 90 6.15 1.38 -10.84
N ALA A 91 6.79 2.55 -11.00
CA ALA A 91 7.53 3.18 -9.92
C ALA A 91 6.61 3.56 -8.74
N MET A 92 5.40 4.06 -9.00
CA MET A 92 4.39 4.33 -7.97
C MET A 92 3.96 3.05 -7.25
N TYR A 93 3.85 1.94 -7.97
CA TYR A 93 3.57 0.64 -7.37
C TYR A 93 4.72 0.15 -6.49
N MET A 94 5.97 0.25 -6.95
CA MET A 94 7.14 -0.14 -6.16
C MET A 94 7.31 0.72 -4.91
N LEU A 95 7.01 2.02 -4.98
CA LEU A 95 6.93 2.90 -3.81
C LEU A 95 5.92 2.37 -2.78
N ALA A 96 4.68 2.13 -3.22
CA ALA A 96 3.62 1.66 -2.34
C ALA A 96 3.91 0.25 -1.76
N MET A 97 4.49 -0.63 -2.57
CA MET A 97 4.88 -1.98 -2.14
C MET A 97 6.04 -1.95 -1.13
N SER A 98 7.01 -1.08 -1.32
CA SER A 98 8.14 -0.91 -0.38
C SER A 98 7.64 -0.45 0.99
N GLN A 99 6.73 0.53 1.02
CA GLN A 99 6.06 0.97 2.25
C GLN A 99 5.19 -0.14 2.86
N TYR A 100 4.48 -0.90 2.02
CA TYR A 100 3.68 -2.06 2.46
C TYR A 100 4.55 -3.15 3.09
N LYS A 101 5.78 -3.36 2.61
CA LYS A 101 6.70 -4.35 3.18
C LYS A 101 7.29 -3.89 4.52
N GLN A 102 7.48 -2.59 4.69
CA GLN A 102 7.87 -1.96 5.95
C GLN A 102 6.71 -1.79 6.94
N ARG A 103 5.49 -2.21 6.57
CA ARG A 103 4.29 -2.09 7.41
C ARG A 103 4.51 -2.77 8.77
N ALA A 104 4.13 -2.07 9.84
CA ALA A 104 4.19 -2.65 11.17
C ALA A 104 2.93 -3.51 11.42
N SER A 105 3.03 -4.48 12.35
CA SER A 105 1.84 -5.13 12.88
C SER A 105 0.93 -4.07 13.51
N ALA A 106 -0.36 -4.38 13.60
CA ALA A 106 -1.33 -3.39 14.05
C ALA A 106 -1.10 -2.88 15.50
N GLU A 107 -0.35 -3.62 16.31
CA GLU A 107 0.07 -3.25 17.67
C GLU A 107 1.24 -2.24 17.72
N LYS A 108 1.84 -1.92 16.57
CA LYS A 108 3.00 -1.02 16.44
C LYS A 108 2.62 0.27 15.71
N ASP A 109 3.57 1.21 15.59
CA ASP A 109 3.38 2.49 14.91
C ASP A 109 2.81 2.32 13.47
N PRO A 110 1.61 2.83 13.18
CA PRO A 110 0.95 2.67 11.90
C PRO A 110 1.45 3.64 10.81
N THR A 111 2.53 4.40 11.05
CA THR A 111 3.06 5.40 10.10
C THR A 111 3.29 4.81 8.71
N GLN A 112 3.96 3.65 8.62
CA GLN A 112 4.20 2.99 7.33
C GLN A 112 2.90 2.46 6.68
N ASN A 113 1.92 2.03 7.48
CA ASN A 113 0.61 1.59 6.98
C ASN A 113 -0.13 2.76 6.30
N LYS A 114 -0.09 3.95 6.92
CA LYS A 114 -0.69 5.18 6.38
C LYS A 114 0.03 5.64 5.10
N ALA A 115 1.36 5.55 5.07
CA ALA A 115 2.15 5.86 3.88
C ALA A 115 1.77 4.95 2.70
N ALA A 116 1.76 3.62 2.92
CA ALA A 116 1.37 2.65 1.91
C ALA A 116 -0.07 2.88 1.39
N ILE A 117 -1.04 3.16 2.28
CA ILE A 117 -2.41 3.50 1.88
C ILE A 117 -2.44 4.73 0.97
N LYS A 118 -1.70 5.79 1.34
CA LYS A 118 -1.63 7.02 0.55
C LYS A 118 -1.05 6.74 -0.84
N SER A 119 0.03 5.98 -0.92
CA SER A 119 0.72 5.65 -2.18
C SER A 119 -0.13 4.75 -3.08
N PHE A 120 -0.77 3.71 -2.55
CA PHE A 120 -1.70 2.89 -3.34
C PHE A 120 -2.90 3.69 -3.84
N LYS A 121 -3.49 4.54 -2.99
CA LYS A 121 -4.58 5.44 -3.43
C LYS A 121 -4.14 6.36 -4.56
N LYS A 122 -2.93 6.92 -4.46
CA LYS A 122 -2.36 7.78 -5.50
C LYS A 122 -2.22 7.03 -6.82
N LEU A 123 -1.61 5.84 -6.81
CA LEU A 123 -1.50 4.96 -7.98
C LEU A 123 -2.85 4.65 -8.62
N ILE A 124 -3.84 4.23 -7.83
CA ILE A 124 -5.16 3.85 -8.32
C ILE A 124 -5.89 5.04 -8.94
N ARG A 125 -5.71 6.23 -8.38
CA ARG A 125 -6.35 7.46 -8.87
C ARG A 125 -5.70 7.97 -10.15
N GLU A 126 -4.37 7.95 -10.23
CA GLU A 126 -3.61 8.53 -11.34
C GLU A 126 -3.45 7.56 -12.52
N HIS A 127 -3.45 6.25 -12.27
CA HIS A 127 -3.32 5.21 -13.29
C HIS A 127 -4.39 4.10 -13.15
N PRO A 128 -5.69 4.42 -13.21
CA PRO A 128 -6.77 3.46 -12.90
C PRO A 128 -6.79 2.22 -13.79
N ASP A 129 -6.32 2.33 -15.04
CA ASP A 129 -6.31 1.25 -16.03
C ASP A 129 -5.06 0.37 -15.97
N SER A 130 -4.03 0.78 -15.22
CA SER A 130 -2.79 0.04 -15.07
C SER A 130 -3.01 -1.33 -14.40
N SER A 131 -2.28 -2.35 -14.87
CA SER A 131 -2.24 -3.65 -14.21
C SER A 131 -1.73 -3.54 -12.76
N TYR A 132 -0.84 -2.59 -12.48
CA TYR A 132 -0.34 -2.31 -11.15
C TYR A 132 -1.39 -1.65 -10.25
N ALA A 133 -2.28 -0.82 -10.79
CA ALA A 133 -3.40 -0.29 -10.01
C ALA A 133 -4.39 -1.38 -9.61
N LYS A 134 -4.65 -2.36 -10.50
CA LYS A 134 -5.48 -3.53 -10.18
C LYS A 134 -4.87 -4.34 -9.04
N GLN A 135 -3.57 -4.63 -9.09
CA GLN A 135 -2.87 -5.30 -7.99
C GLN A 135 -2.86 -4.44 -6.71
N GLY A 136 -2.62 -3.14 -6.84
CA GLY A 136 -2.60 -2.17 -5.74
C GLY A 136 -3.92 -2.12 -4.97
N LYS A 137 -5.07 -2.29 -5.64
CA LYS A 137 -6.38 -2.39 -4.97
C LYS A 137 -6.44 -3.57 -3.99
N MET A 138 -5.83 -4.70 -4.33
CA MET A 138 -5.80 -5.88 -3.45
C MET A 138 -4.97 -5.63 -2.19
N TYR A 139 -3.79 -5.02 -2.34
CA TYR A 139 -2.93 -4.65 -1.21
C TYR A 139 -3.56 -3.56 -0.33
N LEU A 140 -4.21 -2.57 -0.95
CA LEU A 140 -4.95 -1.55 -0.23
C LEU A 140 -6.09 -2.15 0.61
N GLN A 141 -6.85 -3.08 0.03
CA GLN A 141 -7.90 -3.79 0.76
C GLN A 141 -7.32 -4.64 1.91
N SER A 142 -6.16 -5.28 1.71
CA SER A 142 -5.46 -6.01 2.77
C SER A 142 -5.06 -5.11 3.94
N LEU A 143 -4.55 -3.90 3.66
CA LEU A 143 -4.23 -2.91 4.69
C LEU A 143 -5.48 -2.49 5.47
N TYR A 144 -6.59 -2.21 4.78
CA TYR A 144 -7.85 -1.88 5.44
C TYR A 144 -8.38 -3.03 6.29
N ASN A 145 -8.35 -4.27 5.80
CA ASN A 145 -8.76 -5.44 6.56
C ASN A 145 -7.94 -5.57 7.86
N SER A 146 -6.62 -5.34 7.78
CA SER A 146 -5.74 -5.41 8.95
C SER A 146 -6.05 -4.31 9.97
N LEU A 147 -6.25 -3.07 9.52
CA LEU A 147 -6.54 -1.94 10.41
C LEU A 147 -7.94 -2.05 11.03
N ALA A 148 -8.94 -2.45 10.25
CA ALA A 148 -10.30 -2.68 10.74
C ALA A 148 -10.35 -3.78 11.81
N LYS A 149 -9.65 -4.89 11.56
CA LYS A 149 -9.54 -5.98 12.55
C LYS A 149 -8.92 -5.49 13.85
N HIS A 150 -7.90 -4.63 13.77
CA HIS A 150 -7.26 -4.08 14.96
C HIS A 150 -8.17 -3.17 15.78
N GLU A 151 -8.84 -2.22 15.13
CA GLU A 151 -9.81 -1.35 15.82
C GLU A 151 -10.95 -2.17 16.42
N LEU A 152 -11.42 -3.21 15.72
CA LEU A 152 -12.41 -4.14 16.24
C LEU A 152 -11.91 -4.89 17.48
N THR A 153 -10.68 -5.40 17.46
CA THR A 153 -10.06 -6.08 18.62
C THR A 153 -9.96 -5.15 19.83
N ILE A 154 -9.51 -3.91 19.65
CA ILE A 154 -9.44 -2.92 20.74
C ILE A 154 -10.84 -2.55 21.24
N GLY A 155 -11.79 -2.36 20.32
CA GLY A 155 -13.18 -2.07 20.66
C GLY A 155 -13.78 -3.15 21.55
N LYS A 156 -13.60 -4.42 21.18
CA LYS A 156 -14.04 -5.59 21.97
C LYS A 156 -13.36 -5.64 23.34
N PHE A 157 -12.05 -5.38 23.39
CA PHE A 157 -11.32 -5.31 24.66
C PHE A 157 -11.90 -4.28 25.64
N TYR A 158 -12.32 -3.10 25.15
CA TYR A 158 -13.00 -2.09 25.96
C TYR A 158 -14.43 -2.49 26.30
N PHE A 159 -15.17 -3.07 25.35
CA PHE A 159 -16.53 -3.53 25.53
C PHE A 159 -16.62 -4.58 26.66
N ASP A 160 -15.71 -5.55 26.66
CA ASP A 160 -15.63 -6.62 27.67
C ASP A 160 -15.26 -6.11 29.08
N ARG A 161 -14.88 -4.82 29.20
CA ARG A 161 -14.54 -4.13 30.46
C ARG A 161 -15.55 -3.03 30.81
N ASP A 162 -16.74 -3.09 30.22
CA ASP A 162 -17.82 -2.12 30.41
C ASP A 162 -17.45 -0.67 30.04
N ARG A 163 -16.38 -0.46 29.26
CA ARG A 163 -15.96 0.86 28.78
C ARG A 163 -16.63 1.19 27.45
N TYR A 164 -17.96 1.30 27.48
CA TYR A 164 -18.80 1.37 26.28
C TYR A 164 -18.56 2.61 25.40
N VAL A 165 -18.26 3.78 25.96
CA VAL A 165 -17.90 4.98 25.17
C VAL A 165 -16.62 4.74 24.38
N ALA A 166 -15.58 4.19 25.02
CA ALA A 166 -14.31 3.89 24.36
C ALA A 166 -14.48 2.79 23.30
N ALA A 167 -15.29 1.78 23.59
CA ALA A 167 -15.64 0.73 22.63
C ALA A 167 -16.37 1.29 21.40
N ALA A 168 -17.41 2.09 21.61
CA ALA A 168 -18.18 2.74 20.55
C ALA A 168 -17.29 3.58 19.64
N ASN A 169 -16.39 4.41 20.21
CA ASN A 169 -15.45 5.21 19.45
C ASN A 169 -14.57 4.35 18.51
N ARG A 170 -14.14 3.16 18.96
CA ARG A 170 -13.34 2.23 18.16
C ARG A 170 -14.15 1.59 17.03
N PHE A 171 -15.37 1.14 17.30
CA PHE A 171 -16.23 0.58 16.25
C PHE A 171 -16.64 1.63 15.22
N GLN A 172 -16.82 2.88 15.62
CA GLN A 172 -17.04 4.00 14.70
C GLN A 172 -15.87 4.20 13.73
N GLN A 173 -14.61 4.01 14.18
CA GLN A 173 -13.45 4.07 13.27
C GLN A 173 -13.56 3.03 12.14
N VAL A 174 -14.02 1.82 12.46
CA VAL A 174 -14.26 0.77 11.47
C VAL A 174 -15.32 1.19 10.46
N ILE A 175 -16.43 1.73 10.95
CA ILE A 175 -17.56 2.14 10.10
C ILE A 175 -17.22 3.36 9.23
N GLN A 176 -16.44 4.31 9.74
CA GLN A 176 -16.11 5.52 8.99
C GLN A 176 -15.01 5.28 7.95
N HIS A 177 -14.05 4.40 8.23
CA HIS A 177 -12.84 4.28 7.41
C HIS A 177 -12.68 2.95 6.67
N TYR A 178 -13.38 1.89 7.10
CA TYR A 178 -13.12 0.51 6.66
C TYR A 178 -14.39 -0.27 6.28
N GLN A 179 -15.34 0.40 5.59
CA GLN A 179 -16.66 -0.15 5.23
C GLN A 179 -16.62 -1.38 4.33
N THR A 180 -15.56 -1.55 3.52
CA THR A 180 -15.41 -2.69 2.60
C THR A 180 -14.78 -3.91 3.25
N THR A 181 -14.48 -3.86 4.56
CA THR A 181 -13.76 -4.92 5.26
C THR A 181 -14.73 -5.92 5.89
N PRO A 182 -14.33 -7.20 6.06
CA PRO A 182 -15.16 -8.19 6.76
C PRO A 182 -15.50 -7.82 8.21
N SER A 183 -14.77 -6.89 8.82
CA SER A 183 -14.99 -6.43 10.21
C SER A 183 -16.19 -5.50 10.36
N ILE A 184 -16.78 -5.00 9.27
CA ILE A 184 -17.84 -3.99 9.31
C ILE A 184 -19.11 -4.47 10.00
N GLU A 185 -19.54 -5.71 9.73
CA GLU A 185 -20.77 -6.29 10.28
C GLU A 185 -20.66 -6.48 11.80
N GLU A 186 -19.54 -7.05 12.26
CA GLU A 186 -19.27 -7.24 13.68
C GLU A 186 -19.13 -5.89 14.40
N ALA A 187 -18.48 -4.90 13.78
CA ALA A 187 -18.33 -3.56 14.34
C ALA A 187 -19.68 -2.85 14.51
N LEU A 188 -20.59 -2.94 13.52
CA LEU A 188 -21.94 -2.40 13.63
C LEU A 188 -22.73 -3.05 14.78
N TYR A 189 -22.66 -4.37 14.92
CA TYR A 189 -23.31 -5.08 16.02
C TYR A 189 -22.79 -4.63 17.40
N TYR A 190 -21.47 -4.54 17.55
CA TYR A 190 -20.89 -4.11 18.83
C TYR A 190 -21.09 -2.62 19.09
N LEU A 191 -21.19 -1.78 18.05
CA LEU A 191 -21.58 -0.37 18.21
C LEU A 191 -23.02 -0.26 18.72
N ALA A 192 -23.97 -0.97 18.10
CA ALA A 192 -25.36 -1.03 18.57
C ALA A 192 -25.44 -1.54 20.02
N SER A 193 -24.67 -2.58 20.33
CA SER A 193 -24.57 -3.15 21.68
C SER A 193 -24.00 -2.14 22.68
N SER A 194 -23.00 -1.35 22.28
CA SER A 194 -22.39 -0.31 23.12
C SER A 194 -23.39 0.80 23.41
N TYR A 195 -24.13 1.28 22.41
CA TYR A 195 -25.19 2.26 22.59
C TYR A 195 -26.30 1.76 23.52
N ALA A 196 -26.74 0.51 23.35
CA ALA A 196 -27.75 -0.09 24.23
C ALA A 196 -27.27 -0.15 25.70
N LYS A 197 -25.98 -0.49 25.92
CA LYS A 197 -25.37 -0.50 27.25
C LYS A 197 -25.21 0.88 27.88
N MET A 198 -25.25 1.94 27.08
CA MET A 198 -25.26 3.34 27.52
C MET A 198 -26.67 3.94 27.59
N ASP A 199 -27.73 3.11 27.47
CA ASP A 199 -29.15 3.51 27.42
C ASP A 199 -29.51 4.44 26.24
N MET A 200 -28.68 4.46 25.20
CA MET A 200 -28.90 5.21 23.96
C MET A 200 -29.73 4.37 22.98
N LYS A 201 -31.00 4.11 23.34
CA LYS A 201 -31.87 3.17 22.62
C LYS A 201 -32.09 3.53 21.15
N THR A 202 -32.25 4.82 20.84
CA THR A 202 -32.45 5.29 19.47
C THR A 202 -31.23 4.99 18.60
N ASP A 203 -30.02 5.32 19.06
CA ASP A 203 -28.78 5.06 18.32
C ASP A 203 -28.51 3.56 18.16
N ALA A 204 -28.82 2.76 19.20
CA ALA A 204 -28.73 1.31 19.14
C ALA A 204 -29.63 0.72 18.06
N SER A 205 -30.91 1.12 18.05
CA SER A 205 -31.90 0.66 17.07
C SER A 205 -31.53 1.10 15.65
N GLN A 206 -31.15 2.37 15.44
CA GLN A 206 -30.72 2.87 14.13
C GLN A 206 -29.48 2.13 13.61
N THR A 207 -28.51 1.85 14.47
CA THR A 207 -27.30 1.10 14.09
C THR A 207 -27.64 -0.35 13.73
N ALA A 208 -28.55 -0.98 14.47
CA ALA A 208 -29.04 -2.34 14.18
C ALA A 208 -29.84 -2.39 12.86
N GLN A 209 -30.67 -1.40 12.59
CA GLN A 209 -31.40 -1.26 11.31
C GLN A 209 -30.43 -1.12 10.14
N LEU A 210 -29.37 -0.30 10.29
CA LEU A 210 -28.33 -0.15 9.27
C LEU A 210 -27.63 -1.49 8.98
N LEU A 211 -27.30 -2.25 10.03
CA LEU A 211 -26.71 -3.59 9.89
C LEU A 211 -27.66 -4.55 9.14
N GLN A 212 -28.93 -4.60 9.52
CA GLN A 212 -29.90 -5.47 8.84
C GLN A 212 -30.16 -5.06 7.39
N HIS A 213 -30.23 -3.76 7.11
CA HIS A 213 -30.47 -3.25 5.77
C HIS A 213 -29.32 -3.61 4.80
N ASN A 214 -28.08 -3.41 5.24
CA ASN A 214 -26.91 -3.64 4.40
C ASN A 214 -26.46 -5.10 4.37
N TYR A 215 -26.73 -5.87 5.43
CA TYR A 215 -26.24 -7.24 5.60
C TYR A 215 -27.34 -8.20 6.12
N PRO A 216 -28.48 -8.34 5.42
CA PRO A 216 -29.66 -9.05 5.94
C PRO A 216 -29.43 -10.53 6.26
N HIS A 217 -28.45 -11.17 5.62
CA HIS A 217 -28.13 -12.59 5.82
C HIS A 217 -26.93 -12.84 6.75
N SER A 218 -26.41 -11.79 7.40
CA SER A 218 -25.31 -11.92 8.34
C SER A 218 -25.75 -12.53 9.67
N SER A 219 -24.91 -13.39 10.25
CA SER A 219 -25.10 -13.85 11.63
C SER A 219 -25.11 -12.70 12.66
N TRP A 220 -24.48 -11.56 12.35
CA TRP A 220 -24.50 -10.37 13.20
C TRP A 220 -25.85 -9.65 13.15
N SER A 221 -26.52 -9.66 11.99
CA SER A 221 -27.85 -9.08 11.81
C SER A 221 -28.89 -9.80 12.66
N SER A 222 -28.88 -11.13 12.69
CA SER A 222 -29.78 -11.91 13.57
C SER A 222 -29.52 -11.62 15.05
N LYS A 223 -28.26 -11.46 15.46
CA LYS A 223 -27.94 -11.07 16.85
C LYS A 223 -28.40 -9.65 17.20
N ALA A 224 -28.50 -8.76 16.21
CA ALA A 224 -28.87 -7.37 16.40
C ALA A 224 -30.39 -7.14 16.50
N GLU A 225 -31.22 -8.14 16.17
CA GLU A 225 -32.69 -8.06 16.29
C GLU A 225 -33.17 -7.66 17.69
N ARG A 226 -32.41 -8.01 18.73
CA ARG A 226 -32.69 -7.62 20.12
C ARG A 226 -32.66 -6.10 20.39
N PHE A 227 -32.18 -5.30 19.43
CA PHE A 227 -32.09 -3.84 19.53
C PHE A 227 -33.15 -3.11 18.69
N LEU A 228 -33.96 -3.85 17.92
CA LEU A 228 -35.11 -3.32 17.19
C LEU A 228 -36.32 -3.22 18.12
#